data_AF-A0A0Q8F3I4-F1
#
_entry.id   AF-A0A0Q8F3I4-F1
#
_cell.length_a   1.000
_cell.length_b   1.000
_cell.length_c   1.000
_cell.angle_alpha   90.00
_cell.angle_beta   90.00
_cell.angle_gamma   90.00
#
_symmetry.space_group_name_H-M   'P 1'
#
loop_
_entity.id
_entity.type
_entity.pdbx_description
1 polymer ?
#
loop_
_entity_poly.entity_id
_entity_poly.type
_entity_poly.pdbx_seq_one_letter_code
_entity_poly.pdbx_strand_id
1 'polypeptide(L)'
;MDRRPIFPLSSVPPVDPSAAGNPVATPRTPSLRGFSLYAIPPSETAASLGARRALMSRKSVSVEEVGTRARERRRAASKIERFDRLARLLLMLLVIAGVVAWLGSARDSVPVLLTGYVLLGLSAAALIARVTRTPEAARLPLERYYLPDEQLASAEDITLLRRLAQEDSELDAATAAWWRSTAPIRKGDVRLALEFSHAKRAGSGLAQKR
;
A
#
# COMPACT_ATOMS: atom_id res chain seq x y z
N MET A 1 -51.04 -4.31 -49.45
CA MET A 1 -51.30 -4.48 -48.00
C MET A 1 -50.09 -3.88 -47.29
N ASP A 2 -49.98 -2.55 -47.09
CA ASP A 2 -50.92 -1.61 -46.44
C ASP A 2 -51.05 -2.02 -44.94
N ARG A 3 -50.64 -1.27 -43.90
CA ARG A 3 -50.56 0.19 -43.68
C ARG A 3 -49.56 0.54 -42.55
N ARG A 4 -48.90 1.69 -42.69
CA ARG A 4 -48.38 2.51 -41.57
C ARG A 4 -49.53 3.34 -40.99
N PRO A 5 -49.43 3.82 -39.73
CA PRO A 5 -50.03 5.08 -39.34
C PRO A 5 -49.01 6.23 -39.26
N ILE A 6 -49.55 7.41 -39.57
CA ILE A 6 -48.97 8.72 -39.86
C ILE A 6 -49.59 9.69 -38.84
N PHE A 7 -48.73 10.40 -38.07
CA PHE A 7 -48.85 11.74 -37.44
C PHE A 7 -50.09 12.10 -36.56
N PRO A 8 -49.99 13.12 -35.67
CA PRO A 8 -49.98 14.53 -36.08
C PRO A 8 -48.82 15.37 -35.53
N LEU A 9 -48.31 16.25 -36.39
CA LEU A 9 -47.69 17.53 -36.02
C LEU A 9 -48.78 18.49 -35.53
N SER A 10 -48.53 19.17 -34.41
CA SER A 10 -49.19 20.41 -34.00
C SER A 10 -48.33 20.96 -32.85
N SER A 11 -47.95 22.22 -32.70
CA SER A 11 -48.13 23.48 -33.42
C SER A 11 -47.39 24.46 -32.50
N VAL A 12 -46.43 25.22 -33.03
CA VAL A 12 -45.74 26.29 -32.29
C VAL A 12 -46.75 27.39 -31.93
N PRO A 13 -46.61 28.05 -30.77
CA PRO A 13 -46.84 29.49 -30.71
C PRO A 13 -45.60 30.24 -30.16
N PRO A 14 -45.57 31.57 -30.34
CA PRO A 14 -44.37 32.32 -30.66
C PRO A 14 -43.59 32.81 -29.45
N VAL A 15 -42.37 33.28 -29.72
CA VAL A 15 -41.63 34.21 -28.87
C VAL A 15 -42.44 35.49 -28.71
N ASP A 16 -42.85 35.80 -27.49
CA ASP A 16 -43.18 37.17 -27.09
C ASP A 16 -42.00 37.78 -26.31
N PRO A 17 -41.53 38.98 -26.70
CA PRO A 17 -40.56 39.76 -25.95
C PRO A 17 -41.27 40.62 -24.89
N SER A 18 -40.63 40.78 -23.73
CA SER A 18 -40.86 41.86 -22.76
C SER A 18 -41.95 41.67 -21.69
N ALA A 19 -41.54 41.29 -20.48
CA ALA A 19 -42.08 41.86 -19.24
C ALA A 19 -41.00 41.80 -18.15
N ALA A 20 -40.73 42.96 -17.56
CA ALA A 20 -39.68 43.23 -16.61
C ALA A 20 -39.87 42.52 -15.25
N GLY A 21 -38.75 42.34 -14.53
CA GLY A 21 -38.75 42.25 -13.07
C GLY A 21 -38.69 40.84 -12.50
N ASN A 22 -37.47 40.32 -12.34
CA ASN A 22 -36.93 39.82 -11.07
C ASN A 22 -35.58 39.13 -11.35
N PRO A 23 -34.47 39.54 -10.72
CA PRO A 23 -33.25 38.73 -10.76
C PRO A 23 -33.53 37.43 -10.01
N VAL A 24 -33.89 36.38 -10.74
CA VAL A 24 -33.85 35.01 -10.22
C VAL A 24 -32.40 34.76 -9.84
N ALA A 25 -32.17 34.68 -8.54
CA ALA A 25 -30.90 34.33 -7.94
C ALA A 25 -30.36 33.09 -8.64
N THR A 26 -29.30 33.28 -9.41
CA THR A 26 -28.44 32.18 -9.82
C THR A 26 -28.07 31.41 -8.54
N PRO A 27 -28.26 30.09 -8.49
CA PRO A 27 -27.73 29.31 -7.40
C PRO A 27 -26.23 29.57 -7.40
N ARG A 28 -25.75 30.24 -6.33
CA ARG A 28 -24.34 30.43 -6.05
C ARG A 28 -23.71 29.05 -5.99
N THR A 29 -23.17 28.60 -7.11
CA THR A 29 -22.11 27.60 -7.11
C THR A 29 -21.09 28.09 -6.09
N PRO A 30 -20.78 27.34 -5.02
CA PRO A 30 -19.66 27.70 -4.17
C PRO A 30 -18.47 27.80 -5.11
N SER A 31 -17.94 29.01 -5.24
CA SER A 31 -16.80 29.25 -6.08
C SER A 31 -15.72 28.27 -5.65
N LEU A 32 -15.27 27.45 -6.59
CA LEU A 32 -13.98 26.78 -6.52
C LEU A 32 -12.95 27.91 -6.36
N ARG A 33 -12.74 28.36 -5.12
CA ARG A 33 -11.61 29.19 -4.75
C ARG A 33 -10.40 28.39 -5.18
N GLY A 34 -9.73 28.88 -6.22
CA GLY A 34 -8.61 28.22 -6.83
C GLY A 34 -7.63 27.77 -5.76
N PHE A 35 -7.52 26.45 -5.60
CA PHE A 35 -6.45 25.82 -4.85
C PHE A 35 -5.16 26.06 -5.61
N SER A 36 -4.43 27.12 -5.23
CA SER A 36 -3.11 27.39 -5.78
C SER A 36 -2.07 26.70 -4.90
N LEU A 37 -1.24 25.85 -5.53
CA LEU A 37 -0.05 25.24 -4.93
C LEU A 37 0.96 26.25 -4.37
N TYR A 38 0.77 27.54 -4.64
CA TYR A 38 1.65 28.65 -4.27
C TYR A 38 0.96 29.74 -3.42
N ALA A 39 -0.35 29.62 -3.15
CA ALA A 39 -0.99 30.50 -2.18
C ALA A 39 -0.72 29.96 -0.78
N ILE A 40 0.43 30.32 -0.21
CA ILE A 40 0.79 30.00 1.18
C ILE A 40 0.01 30.99 2.06
N PRO A 41 -1.06 30.57 2.78
CA PRO A 41 -1.63 31.41 3.82
C PRO A 41 -0.56 31.71 4.88
N PRO A 42 -0.54 32.92 5.46
CA PRO A 42 0.54 33.40 6.34
C PRO A 42 0.70 32.59 7.66
N SER A 43 -0.20 31.66 7.94
CA SER A 43 -0.19 30.75 9.10
C SER A 43 0.34 29.34 8.81
N GLU A 44 0.74 29.03 7.57
CA GLU A 44 1.22 27.69 7.21
C GLU A 44 2.66 27.44 7.68
N THR A 45 2.87 26.32 8.39
CA THR A 45 4.19 25.85 8.83
C THR A 45 4.79 24.87 7.81
N ALA A 46 6.12 24.73 7.78
CA ALA A 46 6.81 23.76 6.92
C ALA A 46 6.27 22.33 7.08
N ALA A 47 5.84 21.96 8.29
CA ALA A 47 5.19 20.69 8.59
C ALA A 47 3.85 20.52 7.86
N SER A 48 3.00 21.57 7.85
CA SER A 48 1.72 21.54 7.14
C SER A 48 1.88 21.46 5.62
N LEU A 49 2.90 22.14 5.06
CA LEU A 49 3.26 22.02 3.63
C LEU A 49 3.77 20.63 3.27
N GLY A 50 4.61 20.04 4.13
CA GLY A 50 5.12 18.68 3.96
C GLY A 50 3.99 17.65 3.99
N ALA A 51 3.09 17.74 4.97
CA ALA A 51 1.93 16.88 5.08
C ALA A 51 0.97 17.03 3.89
N ARG A 52 0.74 18.27 3.43
CA ARG A 52 -0.08 18.53 2.22
C ARG A 52 0.52 17.84 0.99
N ARG A 53 1.83 17.99 0.77
CA ARG A 53 2.53 17.33 -0.35
C ARG A 53 2.46 15.81 -0.24
N ALA A 54 2.62 15.26 0.96
CA ALA A 54 2.52 13.82 1.20
C ALA A 54 1.10 13.29 0.91
N LEU A 55 0.07 14.06 1.27
CA LEU A 55 -1.32 13.70 1.03
C LEU A 55 -1.66 13.73 -0.47
N MET A 56 -1.17 14.75 -1.19
CA MET A 56 -1.36 14.88 -2.65
C MET A 56 -0.49 13.92 -3.47
N SER A 57 0.69 13.54 -2.96
CA SER A 57 1.58 12.59 -3.63
C SER A 57 1.19 11.14 -3.42
N ARG A 58 0.09 10.87 -2.68
CA ARG A 58 -0.45 9.54 -2.48
C ARG A 58 -0.65 8.84 -3.82
N LYS A 59 0.07 7.73 -4.00
CA LYS A 59 -0.15 6.80 -5.11
C LYS A 59 -1.33 5.89 -4.78
N SER A 60 -2.36 5.86 -5.64
CA SER A 60 -3.39 4.83 -5.58
C SER A 60 -2.77 3.49 -5.97
N VAL A 61 -2.32 2.73 -4.97
CA VAL A 61 -1.79 1.39 -5.18
C VAL A 61 -2.99 0.44 -5.23
N SER A 62 -3.02 -0.48 -6.18
CA SER A 62 -4.10 -1.47 -6.28
C SER A 62 -3.94 -2.58 -5.22
N VAL A 63 -4.98 -3.39 -5.02
CA VAL A 63 -4.92 -4.56 -4.12
C VAL A 63 -3.92 -5.58 -4.65
N GLU A 64 -3.88 -5.74 -5.97
CA GLU A 64 -2.98 -6.65 -6.68
C GLU A 64 -1.52 -6.24 -6.45
N GLU A 65 -1.21 -4.95 -6.57
CA GLU A 65 0.15 -4.42 -6.35
C GLU A 65 0.64 -4.62 -4.90
N VAL A 66 -0.25 -4.55 -3.90
CA VAL A 66 0.16 -4.87 -2.52
C VAL A 66 0.29 -6.37 -2.34
N GLY A 67 -0.64 -7.14 -2.91
CA GLY A 67 -0.57 -8.59 -2.90
C GLY A 67 0.73 -9.10 -3.52
N THR A 68 1.20 -8.52 -4.62
CA THR A 68 2.48 -8.88 -5.23
C THR A 68 3.65 -8.54 -4.30
N ARG A 69 3.68 -7.33 -3.72
CA ARG A 69 4.72 -6.94 -2.75
C ARG A 69 4.74 -7.83 -1.50
N ALA A 70 3.57 -8.17 -0.96
CA ALA A 70 3.46 -9.08 0.18
C ALA A 70 3.96 -10.49 -0.18
N ARG A 71 3.62 -10.99 -1.37
CA ARG A 71 4.15 -12.26 -1.88
C ARG A 71 5.66 -12.23 -2.09
N GLU A 72 6.20 -11.12 -2.59
CA GLU A 72 7.64 -10.93 -2.73
C GLU A 72 8.35 -10.95 -1.37
N ARG A 73 7.81 -10.25 -0.36
CA ARG A 73 8.33 -10.31 1.02
C ARG A 73 8.27 -11.72 1.60
N ARG A 74 7.19 -12.45 1.37
CA ARG A 74 7.07 -13.86 1.77
C ARG A 74 8.12 -14.73 1.09
N ARG A 75 8.35 -14.52 -0.23
CA ARG A 75 9.41 -15.22 -0.98
C ARG A 75 10.79 -14.89 -0.42
N ALA A 76 11.07 -13.62 -0.14
CA ALA A 76 12.33 -13.19 0.46
C ALA A 76 12.53 -13.83 1.85
N ALA A 77 11.51 -13.80 2.72
CA ALA A 77 11.53 -14.44 4.02
C ALA A 77 11.79 -15.95 3.91
N SER A 78 11.10 -16.63 2.98
CA SER A 78 11.29 -18.06 2.74
C SER A 78 12.70 -18.41 2.23
N LYS A 79 13.32 -17.52 1.45
CA LYS A 79 14.70 -17.70 0.97
C LYS A 79 15.71 -17.53 2.09
N ILE A 80 15.50 -16.54 2.97
CA ILE A 80 16.34 -16.30 4.15
C ILE A 80 16.26 -17.50 5.10
N GLU A 81 15.06 -18.02 5.35
CA GLU A 81 14.84 -19.18 6.23
C GLU A 81 15.49 -20.47 5.68
N ARG A 82 15.43 -20.68 4.35
CA ARG A 82 16.10 -21.80 3.68
C ARG A 82 17.63 -21.75 3.85
N PHE A 83 18.21 -20.55 3.84
CA PHE A 83 19.66 -20.31 3.96
C PHE A 83 20.08 -19.79 5.35
N ASP A 84 19.38 -20.23 6.39
CA ASP A 84 19.67 -19.87 7.77
C ASP A 84 20.96 -20.53 8.31
N ARG A 85 21.40 -20.16 9.51
CA ARG A 85 22.63 -20.61 10.18
C ARG A 85 22.84 -22.13 10.13
N LEU A 86 21.77 -22.91 10.32
CA LEU A 86 21.85 -24.37 10.26
C LEU A 86 22.22 -24.91 8.87
N ALA A 87 21.73 -24.28 7.80
CA ALA A 87 22.12 -24.67 6.43
C ALA A 87 23.60 -24.37 6.18
N ARG A 88 24.12 -23.25 6.72
CA ARG A 88 25.56 -22.95 6.67
C ARG A 88 26.38 -23.93 7.48
N LEU A 89 25.92 -24.34 8.66
CA LEU A 89 26.59 -25.36 9.47
C LEU A 89 26.64 -26.72 8.75
N LEU A 90 25.54 -27.13 8.11
CA LEU A 90 25.49 -28.36 7.31
C LEU A 90 26.44 -28.29 6.09
N LEU A 91 26.53 -27.13 5.43
CA LEU A 91 27.48 -26.93 4.34
C LEU A 91 28.93 -27.03 4.82
N MET A 92 29.25 -26.42 5.97
CA MET A 92 30.58 -26.53 6.58
C MET A 92 30.89 -27.97 7.00
N LEU A 93 29.91 -28.67 7.57
CA LEU A 93 30.04 -30.08 7.93
C LEU A 93 30.30 -30.97 6.71
N LEU A 94 29.65 -30.69 5.58
CA LEU A 94 29.87 -31.40 4.32
C LEU A 94 31.32 -31.23 3.83
N VAL A 95 31.87 -30.01 3.90
CA VAL A 95 33.28 -29.73 3.55
C VAL A 95 34.24 -30.46 4.49
N ILE A 96 34.00 -30.40 5.80
CA ILE A 96 34.82 -31.09 6.82
C ILE A 96 34.78 -32.61 6.59
N ALA A 97 33.59 -33.18 6.32
CA ALA A 97 33.43 -34.59 6.03
C ALA A 97 34.22 -35.02 4.78
N GLY A 98 34.21 -34.18 3.73
CA GLY A 98 35.03 -34.38 2.54
C GLY A 98 36.54 -34.40 2.85
N VAL A 99 37.02 -33.47 3.68
CA VAL A 99 38.43 -33.44 4.12
C VAL A 99 38.80 -34.67 4.95
N VAL A 100 37.91 -35.14 5.83
CA VAL A 100 38.12 -36.36 6.62
C VAL A 100 38.18 -37.60 5.73
N ALA A 101 37.27 -37.72 4.76
CA ALA A 101 37.28 -38.83 3.80
C ALA A 101 38.57 -38.83 2.96
N TRP A 102 39.00 -37.64 2.49
CA TRP A 102 40.26 -37.48 1.77
C TRP A 102 41.47 -37.86 2.63
N LEU A 103 41.52 -37.42 3.88
CA LEU A 103 42.61 -37.75 4.80
C LEU A 103 42.64 -39.24 5.13
N GLY A 104 41.46 -39.87 5.27
CA GLY A 104 41.34 -41.31 5.46
C GLY A 104 41.90 -42.10 4.28
N SER A 105 41.63 -41.63 3.05
CA SER A 105 42.19 -42.18 1.82
C SER A 105 43.69 -41.98 1.71
N ALA A 106 44.21 -40.79 2.05
CA ALA A 106 45.64 -40.49 1.98
C ALA A 106 46.48 -41.29 2.99
N ARG A 107 45.86 -41.76 4.10
CA ARG A 107 46.50 -42.55 5.16
C ARG A 107 46.19 -44.04 5.09
N ASP A 108 45.51 -44.51 4.04
CA ASP A 108 45.04 -45.89 3.88
C ASP A 108 44.29 -46.44 5.11
N SER A 109 43.58 -45.54 5.80
CA SER A 109 42.90 -45.86 7.06
C SER A 109 41.40 -46.07 6.84
N VAL A 110 41.03 -47.34 6.68
CA VAL A 110 39.64 -47.81 6.50
C VAL A 110 38.65 -47.19 7.50
N PRO A 111 38.91 -47.12 8.82
CA PRO A 111 37.93 -46.53 9.76
C PRO A 111 37.73 -45.02 9.56
N VAL A 112 38.78 -44.28 9.17
CA VAL A 112 38.70 -42.84 8.90
C VAL A 112 37.95 -42.57 7.59
N LEU A 113 38.16 -43.44 6.60
CA LEU A 113 37.46 -43.37 5.33
C LEU A 113 35.95 -43.62 5.50
N LEU A 114 35.57 -44.67 6.23
CA LEU A 114 34.17 -44.99 6.55
C LEU A 114 33.47 -43.85 7.30
N THR A 115 34.12 -43.31 8.34
CA THR A 115 33.55 -42.19 9.11
C THR A 115 33.36 -40.95 8.25
N GLY A 116 34.32 -40.63 7.37
CA GLY A 116 34.19 -39.57 6.38
C GLY A 116 32.98 -39.75 5.48
N TYR A 117 32.80 -40.92 4.87
CA TYR A 117 31.67 -41.20 3.97
C TYR A 117 30.32 -41.19 4.69
N VAL A 118 30.23 -41.72 5.91
CA VAL A 118 28.99 -41.68 6.70
C VAL A 118 28.59 -40.24 7.03
N LEU A 119 29.55 -39.41 7.47
CA LEU A 119 29.32 -37.98 7.72
C LEU A 119 28.90 -37.23 6.46
N LEU A 120 29.51 -37.54 5.32
CA LEU A 120 29.21 -36.93 4.03
C LEU A 120 27.80 -37.30 3.57
N GLY A 121 27.43 -38.58 3.68
CA GLY A 121 26.08 -39.07 3.37
C GLY A 121 25.01 -38.45 4.26
N LEU A 122 25.24 -38.41 5.58
CA LEU A 122 24.28 -37.81 6.53
C LEU A 122 24.13 -36.31 6.31
N SER A 123 25.22 -35.58 6.11
CA SER A 123 25.17 -34.13 5.87
C SER A 123 24.49 -33.81 4.53
N ALA A 124 24.79 -34.56 3.47
CA ALA A 124 24.12 -34.42 2.18
C ALA A 124 22.62 -34.72 2.27
N ALA A 125 22.24 -35.84 2.90
CA ALA A 125 20.84 -36.20 3.12
C ALA A 125 20.09 -35.15 3.94
N ALA A 126 20.70 -34.64 5.01
CA ALA A 126 20.13 -33.57 5.83
C ALA A 126 19.96 -32.26 5.04
N LEU A 127 20.91 -31.90 4.18
CA LEU A 127 20.85 -30.72 3.32
C LEU A 127 19.70 -30.86 2.30
N ILE A 128 19.60 -32.01 1.63
CA ILE A 128 18.53 -32.30 0.66
C ILE A 128 17.17 -32.29 1.35
N ALA A 129 17.03 -32.95 2.50
CA ALA A 129 15.80 -32.94 3.29
C ALA A 129 15.39 -31.52 3.70
N ARG A 130 16.36 -30.64 3.97
CA ARG A 130 16.09 -29.24 4.32
C ARG A 130 15.68 -28.40 3.11
N VAL A 131 16.32 -28.57 1.96
CA VAL A 131 15.99 -27.85 0.73
C VAL A 131 14.61 -28.26 0.20
N THR A 132 14.23 -29.53 0.38
CA THR A 132 12.95 -30.10 -0.07
C THR A 132 11.80 -29.84 0.92
N ARG A 133 12.07 -29.55 2.20
CA ARG A 133 11.03 -29.13 3.14
C ARG A 133 10.46 -27.77 2.77
N THR A 134 9.13 -27.65 2.82
CA THR A 134 8.44 -26.38 2.69
C THR A 134 8.87 -25.46 3.84
N PRO A 135 9.44 -24.27 3.57
CA PRO A 135 9.81 -23.32 4.61
C PRO A 135 8.56 -22.89 5.39
N GLU A 136 8.70 -22.62 6.68
CA GLU A 136 7.57 -22.21 7.53
C GLU A 136 6.96 -20.89 7.07
N ALA A 137 7.78 -19.98 6.51
CA ALA A 137 7.30 -18.77 5.85
C ALA A 137 6.31 -19.03 4.70
N ALA A 138 6.40 -20.19 4.04
CA ALA A 138 5.44 -20.62 3.00
C ALA A 138 4.18 -21.29 3.58
N ARG A 139 4.10 -21.51 4.89
CA ARG A 139 2.92 -22.00 5.59
C ARG A 139 2.13 -20.89 6.26
N LEU A 140 2.81 -19.81 6.64
CA LEU A 140 2.17 -18.66 7.28
C LEU A 140 1.21 -17.91 6.33
N PRO A 141 0.10 -17.36 6.87
CA PRO A 141 -0.87 -16.58 6.12
C PRO A 141 -0.24 -15.32 5.53
N LEU A 142 -0.70 -14.89 4.35
CA LEU A 142 -0.11 -13.77 3.60
C LEU A 142 -0.26 -12.44 4.35
N GLU A 143 -1.31 -12.34 5.16
CA GLU A 143 -1.69 -11.24 6.03
C GLU A 143 -0.54 -10.77 6.94
N ARG A 144 0.32 -11.70 7.38
CA ARG A 144 1.49 -11.38 8.23
C ARG A 144 2.60 -10.63 7.49
N TYR A 145 2.61 -10.64 6.16
CA TYR A 145 3.65 -10.00 5.36
C TYR A 145 3.24 -8.62 4.86
N TYR A 146 2.01 -8.16 5.12
CA TYR A 146 1.59 -6.79 4.84
C TYR A 146 2.24 -5.84 5.84
N LEU A 147 2.72 -4.69 5.35
CA LEU A 147 3.15 -3.61 6.22
C LEU A 147 1.93 -3.02 6.95
N PRO A 148 2.10 -2.45 8.16
CA PRO A 148 1.00 -1.82 8.90
C PRO A 148 0.23 -0.79 8.06
N ASP A 149 0.95 -0.01 7.24
CA ASP A 149 0.39 1.05 6.38
C ASP A 149 -0.32 0.50 5.14
N GLU A 150 -0.03 -0.74 4.75
CA GLU A 150 -0.64 -1.42 3.59
C GLU A 150 -1.92 -2.17 3.95
N GLN A 151 -2.20 -2.32 5.24
CA GLN A 151 -3.45 -2.92 5.70
C GLN A 151 -4.64 -2.04 5.33
N LEU A 152 -5.76 -2.70 5.04
CA LEU A 152 -7.04 -2.03 4.83
C LEU A 152 -7.40 -1.20 6.07
N ALA A 153 -7.91 0.01 5.84
CA ALA A 153 -8.46 0.82 6.90
C ALA A 153 -9.70 0.12 7.48
N SER A 154 -9.86 0.17 8.81
CA SER A 154 -11.08 -0.33 9.45
C SER A 154 -12.27 0.57 9.15
N ALA A 155 -13.49 0.10 9.41
CA ALA A 155 -14.69 0.93 9.29
C ALA A 155 -14.60 2.18 10.17
N GLU A 156 -14.06 2.03 11.39
CA GLU A 156 -13.82 3.13 12.33
C GLU A 156 -12.86 4.16 11.73
N ASP A 157 -11.73 3.72 11.16
CA ASP A 157 -10.76 4.60 10.50
C ASP A 157 -11.38 5.39 9.34
N ILE A 158 -12.24 4.74 8.54
CA ILE A 158 -12.93 5.37 7.41
C ILE A 158 -13.94 6.41 7.90
N THR A 159 -14.68 6.11 8.98
CA THR A 159 -15.61 7.09 9.58
C THR A 159 -14.86 8.29 10.14
N LEU A 160 -13.71 8.05 10.78
CA LEU A 160 -12.83 9.11 11.27
C LEU A 160 -12.30 9.97 10.12
N LEU A 161 -11.83 9.35 9.04
CA LEU A 161 -11.38 10.07 7.84
C LEU A 161 -12.49 10.95 7.27
N ARG A 162 -13.72 10.42 7.21
CA ARG A 162 -14.88 11.16 6.69
C ARG A 162 -15.26 12.34 7.58
N ARG A 163 -15.18 12.17 8.91
CA ARG A 163 -15.38 13.27 9.85
C ARG A 163 -14.32 14.35 9.69
N LEU A 164 -13.04 13.97 9.58
CA LEU A 164 -11.95 14.93 9.36
C LEU A 164 -12.11 15.68 8.03
N ALA A 165 -12.58 15.01 6.98
CA ALA A 165 -12.86 15.65 5.70
C ALA A 165 -14.00 16.68 5.82
N GLN A 166 -15.07 16.37 6.57
CA GLN A 166 -16.16 17.32 6.80
C GLN A 166 -15.72 18.54 7.62
N GLU A 167 -14.79 18.35 8.55
CA GLU A 167 -14.24 19.44 9.39
C GLU A 167 -13.24 20.33 8.62
N ASP A 168 -12.56 19.81 7.60
CA ASP A 168 -11.54 20.53 6.83
C ASP A 168 -11.76 20.44 5.31
N SER A 169 -12.17 21.55 4.70
CA SER A 169 -12.43 21.64 3.27
C SER A 169 -11.21 21.34 2.38
N GLU A 170 -9.99 21.53 2.90
CA GLU A 170 -8.77 21.17 2.17
C GLU A 170 -8.54 19.66 2.15
N LEU A 171 -8.85 19.01 3.28
CA LEU A 171 -8.79 17.55 3.38
C LEU A 171 -9.90 16.90 2.53
N ASP A 172 -11.10 17.49 2.50
CA ASP A 172 -12.19 17.04 1.63
C ASP A 172 -11.81 17.10 0.16
N ALA A 173 -11.26 18.23 -0.30
CA ALA A 173 -10.81 18.38 -1.68
C ALA A 173 -9.72 17.36 -2.06
N ALA A 174 -8.78 17.11 -1.17
CA ALA A 174 -7.68 16.18 -1.42
C ALA A 174 -8.11 14.70 -1.39
N THR A 175 -9.04 14.36 -0.49
CA THR A 175 -9.57 12.98 -0.35
C THR A 175 -10.73 12.68 -1.30
N ALA A 176 -11.33 13.69 -1.95
CA ALA A 176 -12.39 13.54 -2.95
C ALA A 176 -12.02 12.57 -4.07
N ALA A 177 -10.75 12.56 -4.49
CA ALA A 177 -10.25 11.60 -5.49
C ALA A 177 -10.19 10.17 -4.94
N TRP A 178 -9.98 9.99 -3.64
CA TRP A 178 -9.87 8.67 -3.01
C TRP A 178 -11.23 7.99 -2.93
N TRP A 179 -12.28 8.74 -2.60
CA TRP A 179 -13.66 8.24 -2.56
C TRP A 179 -14.19 7.79 -3.92
N ARG A 180 -13.64 8.33 -5.01
CA ARG A 180 -13.99 7.96 -6.39
C ARG A 180 -13.09 6.86 -6.96
N SER A 181 -11.98 6.56 -6.28
CA SER A 181 -11.02 5.55 -6.73
C SER A 181 -11.55 4.15 -6.41
N THR A 182 -11.29 3.19 -7.31
CA THR A 182 -11.54 1.77 -7.06
C THR A 182 -10.49 1.15 -6.12
N ALA A 183 -9.39 1.87 -5.83
CA ALA A 183 -8.38 1.42 -4.89
C ALA A 183 -8.88 1.59 -3.44
N PRO A 184 -8.76 0.57 -2.58
CA PRO A 184 -9.24 0.67 -1.21
C PRO A 184 -8.42 1.65 -0.38
N ILE A 185 -9.08 2.25 0.60
CA ILE A 185 -8.46 3.14 1.60
C ILE A 185 -7.70 2.28 2.62
N ARG A 186 -6.47 2.70 2.93
CA ARG A 186 -5.56 1.97 3.81
C ARG A 186 -5.26 2.74 5.08
N LYS A 187 -4.71 2.05 6.07
CA LYS A 187 -4.27 2.68 7.32
C LYS A 187 -3.22 3.78 7.09
N GLY A 188 -2.34 3.61 6.10
CA GLY A 188 -1.38 4.64 5.71
C GLY A 188 -2.06 5.93 5.21
N ASP A 189 -3.16 5.81 4.48
CA ASP A 189 -3.92 6.97 3.97
C ASP A 189 -4.58 7.75 5.12
N VAL A 190 -5.10 7.02 6.10
CA VAL A 190 -5.72 7.59 7.31
C VAL A 190 -4.66 8.28 8.17
N ARG A 191 -3.46 7.68 8.29
CA ARG A 191 -2.34 8.31 9.00
C ARG A 191 -1.92 9.63 8.35
N LEU A 192 -1.83 9.68 7.02
CA LEU A 192 -1.52 10.92 6.29
C LEU A 192 -2.55 12.02 6.54
N ALA A 193 -3.84 11.67 6.55
CA ALA A 193 -4.90 12.61 6.85
C ALA A 193 -4.83 13.14 8.30
N LEU A 194 -4.53 12.25 9.26
CA LEU A 194 -4.30 12.64 10.65
C LEU A 194 -3.08 13.54 10.80
N GLU A 195 -1.95 13.19 10.20
CA GLU A 195 -0.72 13.99 10.21
C GLU A 195 -0.96 15.40 9.65
N PHE A 196 -1.71 15.51 8.55
CA PHE A 196 -2.12 16.80 8.00
C PHE A 196 -2.97 17.60 8.97
N SER A 197 -4.00 16.98 9.58
CA SER A 197 -4.87 17.65 10.55
C SER A 197 -4.09 18.14 11.78
N HIS A 198 -3.15 17.35 12.28
CA HIS A 198 -2.29 17.72 13.41
C HIS A 198 -1.33 18.86 13.05
N ALA A 199 -0.69 18.79 11.87
CA ALA A 199 0.23 19.82 11.40
C ALA A 199 -0.47 21.17 11.22
N LYS A 200 -1.72 21.16 10.75
CA LYS A 200 -2.55 22.37 10.58
C LYS A 200 -2.92 22.99 11.93
N ARG A 201 -3.40 22.18 12.89
CA ARG A 201 -3.72 22.65 14.25
C ARG A 201 -2.49 23.21 14.97
N ALA A 202 -1.32 22.59 14.80
CA ALA A 202 -0.06 23.08 15.36
C ALA A 202 0.36 24.44 14.77
N GLY A 203 0.16 24.66 13.47
CA GLY A 203 0.41 25.95 12.83
C GLY A 203 -0.52 27.05 13.30
N SER A 204 -1.82 26.75 13.45
CA SER A 204 -2.81 27.72 13.96
C SER A 204 -2.55 28.16 15.40
N GLY A 205 -2.13 27.24 16.28
CA GLY A 205 -1.83 27.56 17.69
C GLY A 205 -0.60 28.46 17.88
N LEU A 206 0.37 28.40 16.96
CA LEU A 206 1.54 29.28 16.96
C LEU A 206 1.21 30.69 16.46
N ALA A 207 0.28 30.81 15.52
CA ALA A 207 -0.18 32.10 15.00
C ALA A 207 -1.00 32.91 16.03
N GLN A 208 -1.66 32.23 16.98
CA GLN A 208 -2.50 32.89 18.01
C GLN A 208 -1.71 33.38 19.24
N LYS A 209 -0.42 33.03 19.37
CA LYS A 209 0.46 33.48 20.45
C LYS A 209 1.36 34.66 20.07
N ARG A 210 1.27 35.16 18.83
CA ARG A 210 1.95 36.38 18.37
C ARG A 210 0.95 37.52 18.31
#